data_AF-A0A286T5T7-F1
#
_entry.id   AF-A0A286T5T7-F1
#
_cell.length_a   1.000
_cell.length_b   1.000
_cell.length_c   1.000
_cell.angle_alpha   90.00
_cell.angle_beta   90.00
_cell.angle_gamma   90.00
#
_symmetry.space_group_name_H-M   'P 1'
#
loop_
_entity.id
_entity.type
_entity.pdbx_description
1 polymer ?
#
loop_
_entity_poly.entity_id
_entity_poly.type
_entity_poly.pdbx_seq_one_letter_code
_entity_poly.pdbx_strand_id
1 'polypeptide(L)'
;ADDYGDPKNNFVISSNKNAKDYGAVGGRMSATLSVDWVSTSGNYQKNGAFATVIGQIHGAKNEPLKIVYRKLPEHSYGSVYWNYETNALGDDYGKRHDISHDVFGQSGLRKGAADPTTGIKLGEIFSYDVNVEGDIMHLTFTKNPNQPNQEIKTFDVNLAEGHHQGDKYDQGYANTWM
;
A
#
# COMPACT_ATOMS: atom_id res chain seq x y z
N ALA A 1 -14.05 22.04 9.18
CA ALA A 1 -12.60 22.25 9.07
C ALA A 1 -12.35 22.65 7.63
N ASP A 2 -11.68 23.79 7.44
CA ASP A 2 -11.56 24.44 6.13
C ASP A 2 -10.19 24.16 5.48
N ASP A 3 -9.36 23.34 6.13
CA ASP A 3 -8.03 22.90 5.70
C ASP A 3 -7.93 21.37 5.79
N TYR A 4 -7.36 20.75 4.75
CA TYR A 4 -7.11 19.32 4.72
C TYR A 4 -6.04 18.90 5.74
N GLY A 5 -5.10 19.80 6.07
CA GLY A 5 -4.03 19.54 7.03
C GLY A 5 -4.42 19.74 8.51
N ASP A 6 -5.69 20.08 8.81
CA ASP A 6 -6.16 20.26 10.17
C ASP A 6 -5.97 18.96 10.97
N PRO A 7 -5.25 18.96 12.11
CA PRO A 7 -5.05 17.77 12.93
C PRO A 7 -6.34 17.01 13.26
N LYS A 8 -7.46 17.71 13.45
CA LYS A 8 -8.74 17.09 13.80
C LYS A 8 -9.39 16.31 12.65
N ASN A 9 -8.95 16.54 11.41
CA ASN A 9 -9.40 15.79 10.23
C ASN A 9 -8.54 14.56 9.92
N ASN A 10 -7.40 14.44 10.58
CA ASN A 10 -6.36 13.46 10.27
C ASN A 10 -6.11 12.54 11.47
N PHE A 11 -5.35 11.48 11.25
CA PHE A 11 -4.93 10.56 12.30
C PHE A 11 -3.41 10.49 12.39
N VAL A 12 -2.92 9.92 13.48
CA VAL A 12 -1.50 9.62 13.68
C VAL A 12 -1.33 8.25 14.31
N ILE A 13 -0.10 7.73 14.28
CA ILE A 13 0.27 6.56 15.09
C ILE A 13 0.54 6.96 16.55
N SER A 14 0.55 5.96 17.43
CA SER A 14 0.59 6.18 18.89
C SER A 14 1.86 6.87 19.38
N SER A 15 3.00 6.62 18.72
CA SER A 15 4.28 7.26 19.04
C SER A 15 4.38 8.72 18.60
N ASN A 16 3.38 9.26 17.90
CA ASN A 16 3.37 10.68 17.57
C ASN A 16 3.22 11.54 18.85
N LYS A 17 4.17 12.45 19.07
CA LYS A 17 4.23 13.29 20.28
C LYS A 17 3.01 14.19 20.47
N ASN A 18 2.29 14.48 19.40
CA ASN A 18 1.11 15.34 19.38
C ASN A 18 -0.19 14.54 19.20
N ALA A 19 -0.20 13.22 19.45
CA ALA A 19 -1.35 12.36 19.19
C ALA A 19 -2.68 12.84 19.78
N LYS A 20 -2.64 13.49 20.95
CA LYS A 20 -3.82 14.09 21.60
C LYS A 20 -4.50 15.22 20.81
N ASP A 21 -3.79 15.81 19.83
CA ASP A 21 -4.26 16.96 19.06
C ASP A 21 -4.95 16.52 17.75
N TYR A 22 -4.81 15.23 17.38
CA TYR A 22 -5.36 14.67 16.15
C TYR A 22 -6.75 14.05 16.35
N GLY A 23 -7.50 13.92 15.26
CA GLY A 23 -8.86 13.38 15.27
C GLY A 23 -8.93 11.90 15.67
N ALA A 24 -7.87 11.14 15.41
CA ALA A 24 -7.75 9.76 15.83
C ALA A 24 -6.28 9.33 16.04
N VAL A 25 -6.11 8.26 16.81
CA VAL A 25 -4.85 7.51 16.91
C VAL A 25 -5.08 6.13 16.32
N GLY A 26 -4.35 5.80 15.26
CA GLY A 26 -4.60 4.63 14.43
C GLY A 26 -5.85 4.76 13.57
N GLY A 27 -6.22 3.67 12.91
CA GLY A 27 -7.37 3.62 12.01
C GLY A 27 -7.47 2.31 11.26
N ARG A 28 -8.67 1.98 10.78
CA ARG A 28 -8.93 0.74 10.04
C ARG A 28 -9.71 1.01 8.77
N MET A 29 -9.24 0.46 7.65
CA MET A 29 -9.91 0.46 6.36
C MET A 29 -9.99 -0.98 5.83
N SER A 30 -11.21 -1.45 5.54
CA SER A 30 -11.44 -2.78 4.97
C SER A 30 -12.21 -2.64 3.66
N ALA A 31 -11.83 -3.42 2.64
CA ALA A 31 -12.52 -3.45 1.37
C ALA A 31 -12.64 -4.88 0.84
N THR A 32 -13.78 -5.20 0.23
CA THR A 32 -13.97 -6.38 -0.61
C THR A 32 -14.38 -5.89 -1.99
N LEU A 33 -13.60 -6.22 -3.01
CA LEU A 33 -13.74 -5.63 -4.34
C LEU A 33 -13.30 -6.59 -5.44
N SER A 34 -13.63 -6.23 -6.68
CA SER A 34 -12.99 -6.71 -7.90
C SER A 34 -12.35 -5.54 -8.63
N VAL A 35 -11.28 -5.80 -9.38
CA VAL A 35 -10.77 -4.85 -10.38
C VAL A 35 -11.29 -5.30 -11.73
N ASP A 36 -12.17 -4.53 -12.34
CA ASP A 36 -12.83 -4.93 -13.57
C ASP A 36 -12.02 -4.57 -14.82
N TRP A 37 -11.20 -3.52 -14.74
CA TRP A 37 -10.36 -3.07 -15.84
C TRP A 37 -9.12 -2.30 -15.37
N VAL A 38 -8.05 -2.37 -16.16
CA VAL A 38 -6.86 -1.50 -16.08
C VAL A 38 -6.48 -1.05 -17.48
N SER A 39 -5.74 0.06 -17.61
CA SER A 39 -5.25 0.49 -18.93
C SER A 39 -4.52 -0.64 -19.64
N THR A 40 -4.74 -0.77 -20.95
CA THR A 40 -4.03 -1.72 -21.82
C THR A 40 -2.96 -1.05 -22.69
N SER A 41 -2.80 0.27 -22.55
CA SER A 41 -1.74 1.06 -23.17
C SER A 41 -0.84 1.70 -22.11
N GLY A 42 0.43 1.92 -22.48
CA GLY A 42 1.43 2.49 -21.59
C GLY A 42 2.84 1.95 -21.82
N ASN A 43 3.80 2.53 -21.12
CA ASN A 43 5.19 2.09 -21.17
C ASN A 43 5.44 0.98 -20.13
N TYR A 44 5.78 -0.22 -20.59
CA TYR A 44 6.08 -1.39 -19.75
C TYR A 44 7.20 -1.17 -18.72
N GLN A 45 8.08 -0.20 -18.93
CA GLN A 45 9.14 0.17 -17.97
C GLN A 45 8.61 0.96 -16.77
N LYS A 46 7.39 1.51 -16.83
CA LYS A 46 6.79 2.30 -15.75
C LYS A 46 5.86 1.42 -14.93
N ASN A 47 6.11 1.33 -13.63
CA ASN A 47 5.28 0.52 -12.72
C ASN A 47 3.82 1.01 -12.63
N GLY A 48 3.57 2.31 -12.89
CA GLY A 48 2.21 2.87 -12.97
C GLY A 48 1.44 2.52 -14.24
N ALA A 49 2.10 1.97 -15.28
CA ALA A 49 1.38 1.50 -16.47
C ALA A 49 0.69 0.16 -16.18
N PHE A 50 -0.51 0.00 -16.72
CA PHE A 50 -1.35 -1.20 -16.57
C PHE A 50 -1.73 -1.51 -15.12
N ALA A 51 -1.72 -0.49 -14.26
CA ALA A 51 -1.94 -0.59 -12.83
C ALA A 51 -3.05 0.35 -12.38
N THR A 52 -3.61 0.06 -11.22
CA THR A 52 -4.47 0.96 -10.47
C THR A 52 -4.17 0.83 -8.98
N VAL A 53 -4.18 1.95 -8.26
CA VAL A 53 -4.06 1.95 -6.80
C VAL A 53 -5.46 1.77 -6.24
N ILE A 54 -5.64 0.76 -5.39
CA ILE A 54 -6.95 0.33 -4.88
C ILE A 54 -7.17 0.63 -3.40
N GLY A 55 -6.16 1.13 -2.70
CA GLY A 55 -6.22 1.54 -1.30
C GLY A 55 -4.90 2.19 -0.89
N GLN A 56 -4.94 3.19 -0.01
CA GLN A 56 -3.75 3.94 0.43
C GLN A 56 -3.89 4.39 1.87
N ILE A 57 -2.74 4.63 2.51
CA ILE A 57 -2.60 5.60 3.59
C ILE A 57 -1.72 6.71 3.02
N HIS A 58 -2.20 7.95 3.05
CA HIS A 58 -1.46 9.09 2.51
C HIS A 58 -1.09 10.01 3.65
N GLY A 59 0.22 10.14 3.93
CA GLY A 59 0.72 11.06 4.94
C GLY A 59 0.69 12.52 4.50
N ALA A 60 1.33 13.40 5.27
CA ALA A 60 1.45 14.81 4.88
C ALA A 60 2.15 15.03 3.52
N LYS A 61 3.04 14.12 3.11
CA LYS A 61 3.83 14.21 1.86
C LYS A 61 4.04 12.90 1.12
N ASN A 62 4.16 11.81 1.87
CA ASN A 62 4.57 10.50 1.38
C ASN A 62 3.52 9.45 1.79
N GLU A 63 3.49 8.31 1.11
CA GLU A 63 2.49 7.27 1.37
C GLU A 63 3.10 6.04 2.08
N PRO A 64 2.82 5.82 3.39
CA PRO A 64 3.25 4.61 4.09
C PRO A 64 2.60 3.34 3.52
N LEU A 65 1.51 3.48 2.74
CA LEU A 65 0.87 2.37 2.06
C LEU A 65 0.27 2.81 0.73
N LYS A 66 0.61 2.09 -0.34
CA LYS A 66 -0.15 2.05 -1.59
C LYS A 66 -0.42 0.60 -2.00
N ILE A 67 -1.67 0.16 -1.97
CA ILE A 67 -2.08 -1.16 -2.46
C ILE A 67 -2.37 -1.06 -3.95
N VAL A 68 -1.69 -1.87 -4.75
CA VAL A 68 -1.72 -1.80 -6.21
C VAL A 68 -2.21 -3.11 -6.80
N TYR A 69 -3.13 -3.02 -7.75
CA TYR A 69 -3.40 -4.10 -8.69
C TYR A 69 -2.76 -3.74 -10.03
N ARG A 70 -1.97 -4.64 -10.61
CA ARG A 70 -1.34 -4.45 -11.92
C ARG A 70 -1.45 -5.70 -12.77
N LYS A 71 -1.91 -5.55 -14.00
CA LYS A 71 -2.02 -6.66 -14.96
C LYS A 71 -1.46 -6.25 -16.31
N LEU A 72 -0.45 -6.96 -16.80
CA LEU A 72 0.05 -6.69 -18.15
C LEU A 72 -1.00 -7.08 -19.22
N PRO A 73 -1.04 -6.40 -20.37
CA PRO A 73 -2.03 -6.66 -21.42
C PRO A 73 -2.06 -8.12 -21.88
N GLU A 74 -0.89 -8.77 -21.95
CA GLU A 74 -0.72 -10.16 -22.40
C GLU A 74 -1.04 -11.23 -21.34
N HIS A 75 -1.21 -10.85 -20.07
CA HIS A 75 -1.44 -11.79 -18.98
C HIS A 75 -2.92 -12.11 -18.79
N SER A 76 -3.22 -13.27 -18.19
CA SER A 76 -4.58 -13.59 -17.73
C SER A 76 -4.79 -13.14 -16.29
N TYR A 77 -3.75 -13.21 -15.46
CA TYR A 77 -3.76 -12.81 -14.06
C TYR A 77 -3.05 -11.46 -13.86
N GLY A 78 -3.58 -10.63 -12.97
CA GLY A 78 -2.90 -9.47 -12.41
C GLY A 78 -2.23 -9.79 -11.09
N SER A 79 -1.22 -9.00 -10.74
CA SER A 79 -0.57 -9.05 -9.44
C SER A 79 -1.23 -8.05 -8.48
N VAL A 80 -1.42 -8.47 -7.23
CA VAL A 80 -1.65 -7.56 -6.10
C VAL A 80 -0.37 -7.48 -5.29
N TYR A 81 0.08 -6.25 -5.04
CA TYR A 81 1.22 -5.94 -4.20
C TYR A 81 0.96 -4.63 -3.49
N TRP A 82 1.72 -4.31 -2.46
CA TRP A 82 1.68 -3.00 -1.82
C TRP A 82 3.06 -2.36 -1.80
N ASN A 83 3.08 -1.03 -1.83
CA ASN A 83 4.30 -0.25 -1.70
C ASN A 83 4.31 0.46 -0.35
N TYR A 84 5.46 0.41 0.31
CA TYR A 84 5.84 1.33 1.37
C TYR A 84 6.72 2.43 0.76
N GLU A 85 6.30 3.69 0.78
CA GLU A 85 7.22 4.79 0.44
C GLU A 85 8.07 5.14 1.65
N THR A 86 9.39 5.12 1.49
CA THR A 86 10.32 5.51 2.55
C THR A 86 10.15 6.98 2.93
N ASN A 87 10.12 7.30 4.22
CA ASN A 87 9.90 8.68 4.67
C ASN A 87 11.21 9.45 4.81
N ALA A 88 11.86 9.74 3.68
CA ALA A 88 13.03 10.64 3.66
C ALA A 88 12.59 12.10 3.79
N LEU A 89 13.25 12.87 4.66
CA LEU A 89 12.89 14.26 5.00
C LEU A 89 14.04 15.23 4.73
N GLY A 90 13.71 16.53 4.69
CA GLY A 90 14.71 17.60 4.54
C GLY A 90 15.53 17.48 3.25
N ASP A 91 16.86 17.62 3.38
CA ASP A 91 17.81 17.53 2.26
C ASP A 91 17.83 16.14 1.59
N ASP A 92 17.38 15.11 2.30
CA ASP A 92 17.31 13.74 1.80
C ASP A 92 15.97 13.41 1.10
N TYR A 93 15.01 14.34 1.05
CA TYR A 93 13.67 14.10 0.52
C TYR A 93 13.67 13.47 -0.89
N GLY A 94 14.60 13.86 -1.75
CA GLY A 94 14.74 13.29 -3.10
C GLY A 94 15.16 11.82 -3.15
N LYS A 95 15.54 11.22 -2.02
CA LYS A 95 16.00 9.83 -1.90
C LYS A 95 14.87 8.85 -1.52
N ARG A 96 13.69 9.36 -1.17
CA ARG A 96 12.49 8.53 -0.95
C ARG A 96 12.18 7.69 -2.18
N HIS A 97 11.66 6.49 -1.95
CA HIS A 97 11.23 5.60 -3.02
C HIS A 97 10.27 4.55 -2.47
N ASP A 98 9.53 3.92 -3.39
CA ASP A 98 8.65 2.81 -3.08
C ASP A 98 9.44 1.50 -2.93
N ILE A 99 9.19 0.78 -1.84
CA ILE A 99 9.59 -0.61 -1.63
C ILE A 99 8.35 -1.49 -1.84
N SER A 100 8.37 -2.35 -2.85
CA SER A 100 7.24 -3.22 -3.21
C SER A 100 7.25 -4.54 -2.44
N HIS A 101 6.07 -4.99 -2.02
CA HIS A 101 5.82 -6.23 -1.31
C HIS A 101 4.75 -7.04 -2.03
N ASP A 102 5.12 -8.21 -2.53
CA ASP A 102 4.23 -9.09 -3.29
C ASP A 102 3.19 -9.76 -2.38
N VAL A 103 1.92 -9.73 -2.77
CA VAL A 103 0.82 -10.42 -2.07
C VAL A 103 0.38 -11.63 -2.87
N PHE A 104 -0.17 -11.40 -4.07
CA PHE A 104 -0.60 -12.42 -5.01
C PHE A 104 0.01 -12.10 -6.38
N GLY A 105 0.71 -13.05 -7.00
CA GLY A 105 1.52 -12.77 -8.18
C GLY A 105 2.87 -12.13 -7.82
N GLN A 106 3.35 -11.23 -8.67
CA GLN A 106 4.67 -10.60 -8.52
C GLN A 106 4.63 -9.13 -8.99
N SER A 107 5.25 -8.23 -8.24
CA SER A 107 5.48 -6.83 -8.64
C SER A 107 6.61 -6.73 -9.66
N GLY A 108 6.82 -5.54 -10.25
CA GLY A 108 7.97 -5.33 -11.14
C GLY A 108 7.94 -6.05 -12.49
N LEU A 109 6.87 -6.78 -12.85
CA LEU A 109 6.75 -7.45 -14.15
C LEU A 109 6.90 -6.47 -15.33
N ARG A 110 7.48 -6.98 -16.42
CA ARG A 110 7.80 -6.24 -17.65
C ARG A 110 7.30 -7.03 -18.87
N LYS A 111 7.37 -6.41 -20.05
CA LYS A 111 6.96 -7.03 -21.31
C LYS A 111 7.65 -8.39 -21.49
N GLY A 112 6.88 -9.43 -21.79
CA GLY A 112 7.39 -10.78 -22.01
C GLY A 112 7.69 -11.59 -20.73
N ALA A 113 7.41 -11.04 -19.54
CA ALA A 113 7.40 -11.84 -18.32
C ALA A 113 6.29 -12.91 -18.39
N ALA A 114 6.47 -14.01 -17.67
CA ALA A 114 5.45 -15.05 -17.55
C ALA A 114 4.19 -14.52 -16.85
N ASP A 115 3.04 -15.11 -17.17
CA ASP A 115 1.76 -14.82 -16.52
C ASP A 115 1.85 -15.18 -15.01
N PRO A 116 1.56 -14.25 -14.08
CA PRO A 116 1.65 -14.52 -12.65
C PRO A 116 0.46 -15.36 -12.19
N THR A 117 0.49 -16.66 -12.43
CA THR A 117 -0.64 -17.59 -12.19
C THR A 117 -1.14 -17.67 -10.74
N THR A 118 -0.36 -17.20 -9.76
CA THR A 118 -0.79 -17.06 -8.36
C THR A 118 -1.58 -15.77 -8.09
N GLY A 119 -1.62 -14.85 -9.06
CA GLY A 119 -2.31 -13.56 -9.03
C GLY A 119 -3.84 -13.64 -9.08
N ILE A 120 -4.47 -12.50 -9.35
CA ILE A 120 -5.93 -12.30 -9.34
C ILE A 120 -6.40 -11.89 -10.74
N LYS A 121 -7.47 -12.49 -11.26
CA LYS A 121 -8.03 -12.10 -12.56
C LYS A 121 -8.82 -10.79 -12.46
N LEU A 122 -9.00 -10.11 -13.60
CA LEU A 122 -10.02 -9.05 -13.66
C LEU A 122 -11.40 -9.63 -13.35
N GLY A 123 -12.19 -8.92 -12.56
CA GLY A 123 -13.51 -9.37 -12.08
C GLY A 123 -13.48 -10.42 -10.96
N GLU A 124 -12.32 -10.94 -10.56
CA GLU A 124 -12.19 -11.86 -9.42
C GLU A 124 -12.29 -11.06 -8.10
N ILE A 125 -13.13 -11.54 -7.18
CA ILE A 125 -13.34 -10.89 -5.87
C ILE A 125 -12.20 -11.26 -4.92
N PHE A 126 -11.65 -10.25 -4.27
CA PHE A 126 -10.71 -10.39 -3.16
C PHE A 126 -10.99 -9.29 -2.12
N SER A 127 -10.36 -9.42 -0.95
CA SER A 127 -10.46 -8.41 0.08
C SER A 127 -9.11 -8.04 0.66
N TYR A 128 -9.04 -6.83 1.23
CA TYR A 128 -7.94 -6.42 2.08
C TYR A 128 -8.47 -5.72 3.34
N ASP A 129 -7.68 -5.80 4.40
CA ASP A 129 -7.87 -5.11 5.66
C ASP A 129 -6.56 -4.39 6.01
N VAL A 130 -6.65 -3.10 6.27
CA VAL A 130 -5.56 -2.23 6.72
C VAL A 130 -5.94 -1.76 8.11
N ASN A 131 -5.20 -2.19 9.12
CA ASN A 131 -5.44 -1.80 10.50
C ASN A 131 -4.17 -1.24 11.13
N VAL A 132 -4.17 0.05 11.45
CA VAL A 132 -3.08 0.70 12.18
C VAL A 132 -3.44 0.72 13.66
N GLU A 133 -2.73 -0.08 14.44
CA GLU A 133 -2.90 -0.21 15.90
C GLU A 133 -1.56 0.03 16.59
N GLY A 134 -1.53 0.93 17.58
CA GLY A 134 -0.27 1.36 18.16
C GLY A 134 0.57 2.12 17.12
N ASP A 135 1.74 1.57 16.80
CA ASP A 135 2.64 2.01 15.73
C ASP A 135 2.69 1.02 14.56
N ILE A 136 1.94 -0.08 14.65
CA ILE A 136 2.02 -1.17 13.69
C ILE A 136 0.88 -1.06 12.69
N MET A 137 1.23 -1.06 11.41
CA MET A 137 0.30 -1.28 10.32
C MET A 137 0.20 -2.77 10.04
N HIS A 138 -0.96 -3.34 10.36
CA HIS A 138 -1.35 -4.70 10.04
C HIS A 138 -2.08 -4.73 8.71
N LEU A 139 -1.58 -5.51 7.77
CA LEU A 139 -2.20 -5.74 6.47
C LEU A 139 -2.65 -7.19 6.38
N THR A 140 -3.90 -7.42 6.01
CA THR A 140 -4.41 -8.75 5.68
C THR A 140 -5.03 -8.72 4.30
N PHE A 141 -4.60 -9.63 3.43
CA PHE A 141 -5.15 -9.80 2.10
C PHE A 141 -5.77 -11.18 1.98
N THR A 142 -6.97 -11.27 1.41
CA THR A 142 -7.69 -12.53 1.25
C THR A 142 -8.14 -12.72 -0.19
N LYS A 143 -7.67 -13.80 -0.82
CA LYS A 143 -8.15 -14.27 -2.12
C LYS A 143 -9.24 -15.31 -1.92
N ASN A 144 -10.28 -15.28 -2.74
CA ASN A 144 -11.49 -16.11 -2.60
C ASN A 144 -12.14 -16.01 -1.20
N PRO A 145 -12.51 -14.81 -0.74
CA PRO A 145 -13.09 -14.64 0.59
C PRO A 145 -14.37 -15.46 0.76
N ASN A 146 -14.49 -16.12 1.91
CA ASN A 146 -15.63 -17.01 2.26
C ASN A 146 -15.78 -18.25 1.37
N GLN A 147 -14.72 -18.67 0.67
CA GLN A 147 -14.71 -19.90 -0.14
C GLN A 147 -13.80 -20.97 0.47
N PRO A 148 -14.00 -22.27 0.17
CA PRO A 148 -13.15 -23.35 0.69
C PRO A 148 -11.66 -23.24 0.29
N ASN A 149 -11.37 -22.59 -0.84
CA ASN A 149 -10.02 -22.35 -1.36
C ASN A 149 -9.51 -20.94 -1.03
N GLN A 150 -9.93 -20.38 0.11
CA GLN A 150 -9.47 -19.08 0.60
C GLN A 150 -7.96 -19.09 0.85
N GLU A 151 -7.27 -18.06 0.38
CA GLU A 151 -5.84 -17.84 0.65
C GLU A 151 -5.67 -16.50 1.37
N ILE A 152 -4.91 -16.51 2.48
CA ILE A 152 -4.64 -15.31 3.29
C ILE A 152 -3.14 -15.00 3.28
N LYS A 153 -2.80 -13.73 3.10
CA LYS A 153 -1.45 -13.18 3.31
C LYS A 153 -1.50 -12.05 4.33
N THR A 154 -0.55 -12.01 5.25
CA THR A 154 -0.46 -10.98 6.28
C THR A 154 0.91 -10.32 6.29
N PHE A 155 0.95 -9.03 6.64
CA PHE A 155 2.17 -8.25 6.78
C PHE A 155 2.02 -7.31 7.97
N ASP A 156 3.10 -7.11 8.70
CA ASP A 156 3.19 -6.14 9.78
C ASP A 156 4.36 -5.19 9.50
N VAL A 157 4.11 -3.89 9.64
CA VAL A 157 5.14 -2.85 9.48
C VAL A 157 5.08 -1.92 10.69
N ASN A 158 6.20 -1.76 11.38
CA ASN A 158 6.33 -0.72 12.40
C ASN A 158 6.53 0.63 11.71
N LEU A 159 5.48 1.44 11.65
CA LEU A 159 5.52 2.75 11.01
C LEU A 159 6.37 3.76 11.77
N ALA A 160 6.66 3.55 13.06
CA ALA A 160 7.47 4.48 13.85
C ALA A 160 8.98 4.31 13.64
N GLU A 161 9.45 3.09 13.39
CA GLU A 161 10.87 2.74 13.41
C GLU A 161 11.66 3.35 12.24
N GLY A 162 11.00 3.51 11.10
CA GLY A 162 11.70 3.82 9.85
C GLY A 162 12.63 2.68 9.46
N HIS A 163 13.69 3.03 8.73
CA HIS A 163 14.70 2.08 8.26
C HIS A 163 14.14 0.80 7.61
N HIS A 164 12.99 0.91 6.93
CA HIS A 164 12.32 -0.24 6.36
C HIS A 164 13.25 -0.98 5.39
N GLN A 165 13.44 -2.28 5.63
CA GLN A 165 14.41 -3.12 4.92
C GLN A 165 15.84 -2.56 4.86
N GLY A 166 16.26 -1.81 5.88
CA GLY A 166 17.60 -1.24 5.99
C GLY A 166 17.81 0.06 5.21
N ASP A 167 16.75 0.69 4.70
CA ASP A 167 16.88 1.99 4.06
C ASP A 167 17.32 3.06 5.05
N LYS A 168 18.52 3.60 4.88
CA LYS A 168 19.08 4.56 5.83
C LYS A 168 18.43 5.95 5.81
N TYR A 169 17.64 6.26 4.79
CA TYR A 169 16.99 7.57 4.63
C TYR A 169 15.55 7.57 5.14
N ASP A 170 14.94 6.40 5.28
CA ASP A 170 13.63 6.26 5.90
C ASP A 170 13.66 6.63 7.38
N GLN A 171 13.00 7.73 7.73
CA GLN A 171 12.89 8.21 9.11
C GLN A 171 11.62 7.73 9.82
N GLY A 172 10.82 6.88 9.17
CA GLY A 172 9.54 6.44 9.69
C GLY A 172 8.51 7.58 9.79
N TYR A 173 7.32 7.25 10.26
CA TYR A 173 6.13 8.10 10.23
C TYR A 173 5.72 8.64 11.61
N ALA A 174 6.51 8.41 12.66
CA ALA A 174 6.19 8.88 14.03
C ALA A 174 6.07 10.41 14.15
N ASN A 175 6.71 11.18 13.27
CA ASN A 175 6.72 12.64 13.33
C ASN A 175 5.84 13.30 12.25
N THR A 176 4.88 12.57 11.66
CA THR A 176 3.95 13.10 10.66
C THR A 176 2.52 12.61 10.91
N TRP A 177 1.58 13.17 10.14
CA TRP A 177 0.17 12.80 10.15
C TRP A 177 -0.21 12.07 8.87
N MET A 178 -1.33 11.36 8.94
CA MET A 178 -1.92 10.52 7.90
C MET A 178 -3.43 10.72 7.82
#